data_AF-A0A6C0R1L7-F1
#
_entry.id   AF-A0A6C0R1L7-F1
#
_cell.length_a   1.000
_cell.length_b   1.000
_cell.length_c   1.000
_cell.angle_alpha   90.00
_cell.angle_beta   90.00
_cell.angle_gamma   90.00
#
_symmetry.space_group_name_H-M   'P 1'
#
loop_
_entity.id
_entity.type
_entity.pdbx_description
1 polymer ?
#
loop_
_entity_poly.entity_id
_entity_poly.type
_entity_poly.pdbx_seq_one_letter_code
_entity_poly.pdbx_strand_id
1 'polypeptide(L)'
;MNKLLTDRQELVLLTIDRFGHISSTQLCRFLRNEMSYVTVYAALKRLRYLGLIEGQKIGFKLLLCIKPKGTKFMGSNLSPFTKAKIYDLNHLLLMNDCLLALKHTEDQRGKKFRFITERELRSRYIENFLTRAERKIPGNVKSIPERIPDFVVQDELGDIAYEIELTQKASKRYIKKLERYKGQCINGDYRLVRYICSTDRILDVVKVAASKASFPKEMLQFGTVKAVLQHGKK
;
A
#
# COMPACT_ATOMS: atom_id res chain seq x y z
N MET A 1 -18.69 23.46 -18.49
CA MET A 1 -19.06 22.07 -18.11
C MET A 1 -19.24 22.01 -16.60
N ASN A 2 -20.43 21.69 -16.10
CA ASN A 2 -20.62 21.45 -14.67
C ASN A 2 -19.86 20.17 -14.27
N LYS A 3 -18.81 20.32 -13.47
CA LYS A 3 -18.03 19.18 -12.96
C LYS A 3 -18.94 18.38 -12.02
N LEU A 4 -19.16 17.09 -12.33
CA LEU A 4 -20.07 16.22 -11.56
C LEU A 4 -19.62 16.06 -10.09
N LEU A 5 -18.31 16.15 -9.85
CA LEU A 5 -17.67 16.14 -8.54
C LEU A 5 -16.92 17.45 -8.32
N THR A 6 -16.89 17.91 -7.06
CA THR A 6 -15.98 18.99 -6.66
C THR A 6 -14.54 18.45 -6.55
N ASP A 7 -13.55 19.35 -6.56
CA ASP A 7 -12.13 18.94 -6.45
C ASP A 7 -11.84 18.15 -5.17
N ARG A 8 -12.52 18.49 -4.07
CA ARG A 8 -12.42 17.75 -2.80
C ARG A 8 -13.02 16.35 -2.90
N GLN A 9 -14.14 16.19 -3.61
CA GLN A 9 -14.76 14.88 -3.83
C GLN A 9 -13.91 14.01 -4.76
N GLU A 10 -13.31 14.61 -5.78
CA GLU A 10 -12.37 13.94 -6.68
C GLU A 10 -11.11 13.50 -5.95
N LEU A 11 -10.53 14.35 -5.09
CA LEU A 11 -9.39 13.99 -4.25
C LEU A 11 -9.69 12.80 -3.33
N VAL A 12 -10.89 12.75 -2.74
CA VAL A 12 -11.32 11.59 -1.93
C VAL A 12 -11.44 10.33 -2.78
N LEU A 13 -12.04 10.42 -3.97
CA LEU A 13 -12.18 9.28 -4.89
C LEU A 13 -10.82 8.76 -5.37
N LEU A 14 -9.93 9.66 -5.78
CA LEU A 14 -8.55 9.36 -6.18
C LEU A 14 -7.79 8.67 -5.05
N THR A 15 -7.92 9.17 -3.83
CA THR A 15 -7.27 8.55 -2.66
C THR A 15 -7.77 7.12 -2.44
N ILE A 16 -9.08 6.91 -2.49
CA ILE A 16 -9.67 5.56 -2.35
C ILE A 16 -9.17 4.63 -3.46
N ASP A 17 -9.05 5.09 -4.70
CA ASP A 17 -8.53 4.27 -5.80
C ASP A 17 -7.06 3.92 -5.63
N ARG A 18 -6.22 4.88 -5.22
CA ARG A 18 -4.79 4.63 -5.00
C ARG A 18 -4.57 3.54 -3.94
N PHE A 19 -5.30 3.60 -2.83
CA PHE A 19 -5.19 2.59 -1.77
C PHE A 19 -5.92 1.28 -2.12
N GLY A 20 -6.95 1.33 -2.96
CA GLY A 20 -7.83 0.20 -3.29
C GLY A 20 -8.79 -0.17 -2.15
N HIS A 21 -8.26 -0.33 -0.93
CA HIS A 21 -9.00 -0.55 0.31
C HIS A 21 -8.46 0.38 1.41
N ILE A 22 -9.33 1.17 2.01
CA ILE A 22 -8.97 2.10 3.09
C ILE A 22 -10.14 2.26 4.07
N SER A 23 -9.87 2.38 5.36
CA SER A 23 -10.94 2.73 6.30
C SER A 23 -11.25 4.23 6.28
N SER A 24 -12.46 4.63 6.66
CA SER A 24 -12.82 6.06 6.77
C SER A 24 -11.88 6.82 7.71
N THR A 25 -11.44 6.20 8.82
CA THR A 25 -10.50 6.80 9.77
C THR A 25 -9.11 7.00 9.15
N GLN A 26 -8.60 6.03 8.40
CA GLN A 26 -7.34 6.15 7.66
C GLN A 26 -7.41 7.21 6.57
N LEU A 27 -8.51 7.25 5.82
CA LEU A 27 -8.74 8.25 4.78
C LEU A 27 -8.74 9.65 5.36
N CYS A 28 -9.45 9.88 6.46
CA CYS A 28 -9.43 11.16 7.15
C CYS A 28 -8.04 11.52 7.67
N ARG A 29 -7.30 10.55 8.25
CA ARG A 29 -5.91 10.77 8.68
C ARG A 29 -5.00 11.16 7.53
N PHE A 30 -5.16 10.52 6.36
CA PHE A 30 -4.39 10.83 5.16
C PHE A 30 -4.65 12.26 4.66
N LEU A 31 -5.92 12.66 4.64
CA LEU A 31 -6.38 13.94 4.08
C LEU A 31 -6.48 15.08 5.10
N ARG A 32 -6.00 14.89 6.34
CA ARG A 32 -6.22 15.84 7.44
C ARG A 32 -5.66 17.25 7.19
N ASN A 33 -4.57 17.36 6.42
CA ASN A 33 -3.97 18.64 6.05
C ASN A 33 -4.66 19.27 4.83
N GLU A 34 -5.46 18.48 4.11
CA GLU A 34 -6.16 18.91 2.90
C GLU A 34 -7.57 19.38 3.24
N MET A 35 -8.30 18.64 4.08
CA MET A 35 -9.69 18.95 4.39
C MET A 35 -10.13 18.38 5.74
N SER A 36 -11.18 18.98 6.31
CA SER A 36 -11.76 18.54 7.57
C SER A 36 -12.41 17.15 7.47
N TYR A 37 -12.53 16.47 8.61
CA TYR A 37 -13.28 15.21 8.73
C TYR A 37 -14.70 15.32 8.17
N VAL A 38 -15.40 16.43 8.45
CA VAL A 38 -16.77 16.70 7.98
C VAL A 38 -16.82 16.72 6.45
N THR A 39 -15.86 17.39 5.82
CA THR A 39 -15.73 17.46 4.36
C THR A 39 -15.49 16.08 3.75
N VAL A 40 -14.62 15.25 4.36
CA VAL A 40 -14.39 13.87 3.91
C VAL A 40 -15.70 13.06 3.98
N TYR A 41 -16.41 13.09 5.10
CA TYR A 41 -17.66 12.33 5.25
C TYR A 41 -18.77 12.80 4.29
N ALA A 42 -18.88 14.10 4.03
CA ALA A 42 -19.80 14.64 3.02
C ALA A 42 -19.45 14.12 1.61
N ALA A 43 -18.16 14.12 1.25
CA ALA A 43 -17.69 13.55 -0.01
C ALA A 43 -18.00 12.05 -0.11
N LEU A 44 -17.76 11.27 0.95
CA LEU A 44 -18.08 9.85 0.99
C LEU A 44 -19.57 9.58 0.76
N LYS A 45 -20.46 10.37 1.37
CA LYS A 45 -21.92 10.25 1.15
C LYS A 45 -22.26 10.46 -0.32
N ARG A 46 -21.70 11.49 -0.97
CA ARG A 46 -21.93 11.78 -2.39
C ARG A 46 -21.37 10.69 -3.30
N LEU A 47 -20.14 10.25 -3.09
CA LEU A 47 -19.50 9.20 -3.90
C LEU A 47 -20.23 7.86 -3.81
N ARG A 48 -20.75 7.52 -2.62
CA ARG A 48 -21.60 6.33 -2.43
C ARG A 48 -22.94 6.46 -3.13
N TYR A 49 -23.59 7.62 -3.01
CA TYR A 49 -24.85 7.90 -3.71
C TYR A 49 -24.70 7.76 -5.23
N LEU A 50 -23.59 8.23 -5.79
CA LEU A 50 -23.29 8.08 -7.22
C LEU A 50 -22.86 6.65 -7.63
N GLY A 51 -22.66 5.76 -6.66
CA GLY A 51 -22.24 4.38 -6.87
C GLY A 51 -20.77 4.24 -7.31
N LEU A 52 -19.93 5.24 -7.04
CA LEU A 52 -18.51 5.25 -7.42
C LEU A 52 -17.64 4.47 -6.44
N ILE A 53 -18.06 4.40 -5.18
CA ILE A 53 -17.39 3.65 -4.12
C ILE A 53 -18.38 2.74 -3.38
N GLU A 54 -17.85 1.73 -2.70
CA GLU A 54 -18.58 0.88 -1.77
C GLU A 54 -18.11 1.13 -0.34
N GLY A 55 -19.01 0.94 0.62
CA GLY A 55 -18.70 1.02 2.04
C GLY A 55 -19.22 -0.21 2.76
N GLN A 56 -18.33 -0.96 3.40
CA GLN A 56 -18.66 -2.14 4.21
C GLN A 56 -18.29 -1.88 5.68
N LYS A 57 -19.22 -2.11 6.60
CA LYS A 57 -18.91 -2.08 8.04
C LYS A 57 -18.24 -3.37 8.46
N ILE A 58 -17.12 -3.27 9.16
CA ILE A 58 -16.41 -4.39 9.79
C ILE A 58 -16.16 -3.99 11.24
N GLY A 59 -16.94 -4.56 12.17
CA GLY A 59 -17.05 -4.05 13.53
C GLY A 59 -17.43 -2.57 13.53
N PHE A 60 -16.62 -1.75 14.21
CA PHE A 60 -16.80 -0.30 14.29
C PHE A 60 -16.17 0.49 13.13
N LYS A 61 -15.46 -0.18 12.20
CA LYS A 61 -14.75 0.48 11.09
C LYS A 61 -15.60 0.45 9.82
N LEU A 62 -15.67 1.58 9.11
CA LEU A 62 -16.19 1.64 7.74
C LEU A 62 -15.03 1.44 6.77
N LEU A 63 -14.97 0.28 6.13
CA LEU A 63 -14.05 -0.01 5.03
C LEU A 63 -14.62 0.56 3.73
N LEU A 64 -13.77 1.24 2.96
CA LEU A 64 -14.10 1.87 1.69
C LEU A 64 -13.27 1.23 0.58
N CYS A 65 -13.88 1.02 -0.57
CA CYS A 65 -13.19 0.60 -1.77
C CYS A 65 -13.85 1.20 -3.02
N ILE A 66 -13.08 1.32 -4.10
CA ILE A 66 -13.58 1.84 -5.37
C ILE A 66 -14.41 0.78 -6.11
N LYS A 67 -15.53 1.18 -6.71
CA LYS A 67 -16.32 0.30 -7.60
C LYS A 67 -15.80 0.41 -9.04
N PRO A 68 -16.04 -0.60 -9.90
CA PRO A 68 -15.70 -0.52 -11.32
C PRO A 68 -16.23 0.75 -12.01
N LYS A 69 -17.42 1.22 -11.61
CA LYS A 69 -18.00 2.50 -12.07
C LYS A 69 -17.13 3.70 -11.68
N GLY A 70 -16.57 3.71 -10.46
CA GLY A 70 -15.65 4.74 -9.99
C GLY A 70 -14.33 4.73 -10.77
N THR A 71 -13.74 3.55 -10.99
CA THR A 71 -12.51 3.41 -11.79
C THR A 71 -12.71 3.93 -13.22
N LYS A 72 -13.82 3.56 -13.86
CA LYS A 72 -14.19 4.05 -15.20
C LYS A 72 -14.43 5.56 -15.21
N PHE A 73 -15.12 6.09 -14.20
CA PHE A 73 -15.39 7.52 -14.07
C PHE A 73 -14.10 8.34 -14.03
N MET A 74 -13.05 7.85 -13.36
CA MET A 74 -11.77 8.55 -13.28
C MET A 74 -10.84 8.29 -14.48
N GLY A 75 -11.20 7.40 -15.40
CA GLY A 75 -10.27 6.92 -16.43
C GLY A 75 -9.01 6.29 -15.84
N SER A 76 -9.13 5.67 -14.66
CA SER A 76 -7.97 5.11 -13.94
C SER A 76 -7.45 3.85 -14.65
N ASN A 77 -6.13 3.81 -14.85
CA ASN A 77 -5.40 2.66 -15.37
C ASN A 77 -4.89 1.74 -14.24
N LEU A 78 -5.31 1.99 -12.99
CA LEU A 78 -4.94 1.13 -11.87
C LEU A 78 -5.57 -0.26 -12.02
N SER A 79 -4.90 -1.26 -11.44
CA SER A 79 -5.28 -2.67 -11.57
C SER A 79 -6.76 -2.86 -11.21
N PRO A 80 -7.51 -3.77 -11.85
CA PRO A 80 -8.95 -3.85 -11.64
C PRO A 80 -9.32 -4.01 -10.16
N PHE A 81 -10.47 -3.44 -9.77
CA PHE A 81 -10.99 -3.65 -8.43
C PHE A 81 -11.15 -5.14 -8.15
N THR A 82 -10.58 -5.59 -7.03
CA THR A 82 -10.72 -6.96 -6.53
C THR A 82 -11.19 -6.85 -5.10
N LYS A 83 -12.35 -7.45 -4.77
CA LYS A 83 -12.82 -7.49 -3.38
C LYS A 83 -11.83 -8.28 -2.53
N ALA A 84 -11.22 -7.66 -1.53
CA ALA A 84 -10.29 -8.33 -0.63
C ALA A 84 -11.03 -9.36 0.25
N LYS A 85 -10.39 -10.50 0.53
CA LYS A 85 -10.88 -11.45 1.53
C LYS A 85 -10.66 -10.86 2.93
N ILE A 86 -11.49 -11.27 3.90
CA ILE A 86 -11.39 -10.78 5.29
C ILE A 86 -9.98 -10.98 5.86
N TYR A 87 -9.34 -12.11 5.56
CA TYR A 87 -7.97 -12.40 6.00
C TYR A 87 -6.95 -11.36 5.46
N ASP A 88 -7.09 -10.97 4.20
CA ASP A 88 -6.18 -10.02 3.54
C ASP A 88 -6.42 -8.57 4.01
N LEU A 89 -7.64 -8.25 4.47
CA LEU A 89 -8.00 -6.90 4.93
C LEU A 89 -7.15 -6.42 6.11
N ASN A 90 -6.84 -7.30 7.07
CA ASN A 90 -6.00 -6.91 8.21
C ASN A 90 -4.60 -6.48 7.75
N HIS A 91 -4.05 -7.16 6.76
CA HIS A 91 -2.76 -6.82 6.18
C HIS A 91 -2.80 -5.49 5.43
N LEU A 92 -3.80 -5.30 4.57
CA LEU A 92 -3.97 -4.07 3.80
C LEU A 92 -4.17 -2.85 4.71
N LEU A 93 -5.01 -2.99 5.74
CA LEU A 93 -5.23 -1.92 6.70
C LEU A 93 -3.97 -1.62 7.52
N LEU A 94 -3.20 -2.63 7.91
CA LEU A 94 -1.96 -2.40 8.64
C LEU A 94 -0.88 -1.74 7.76
N MET A 95 -0.77 -2.12 6.49
CA MET A 95 0.10 -1.45 5.52
C MET A 95 -0.24 0.04 5.44
N ASN A 96 -1.53 0.36 5.32
CA ASN A 96 -1.99 1.75 5.32
C ASN A 96 -1.62 2.46 6.61
N ASP A 97 -1.79 1.83 7.78
CA ASP A 97 -1.42 2.43 9.06
C ASP A 97 0.08 2.72 9.16
N CYS A 98 0.94 1.82 8.67
CA CYS A 98 2.39 2.03 8.61
C CYS A 98 2.72 3.19 7.67
N LEU A 99 2.14 3.22 6.48
CA LEU A 99 2.34 4.30 5.50
C LEU A 99 1.89 5.66 6.06
N LEU A 100 0.75 5.70 6.75
CA LEU A 100 0.25 6.92 7.41
C LEU A 100 1.16 7.39 8.54
N ALA A 101 1.74 6.47 9.31
CA ALA A 101 2.70 6.81 10.35
C ALA A 101 4.01 7.40 9.78
N LEU A 102 4.48 6.85 8.66
CA LEU A 102 5.63 7.40 7.93
C LEU A 102 5.32 8.78 7.36
N LYS A 103 4.16 8.95 6.72
CA LYS A 103 3.67 10.24 6.23
C LYS A 103 3.63 11.27 7.36
N HIS A 104 3.05 10.90 8.49
CA HIS A 104 2.95 11.77 9.66
C HIS A 104 4.33 12.25 10.14
N THR A 105 5.32 11.35 10.19
CA THR A 105 6.68 11.67 10.60
C THR A 105 7.35 12.65 9.63
N GLU A 106 7.14 12.49 8.33
CA GLU A 106 7.70 13.41 7.32
C GLU A 106 6.96 14.76 7.29
N ASP A 107 5.64 14.76 7.46
CA ASP A 107 4.84 16.00 7.60
C ASP A 107 5.35 16.83 8.80
N GLN A 108 5.66 16.21 9.94
CA GLN A 108 6.24 16.88 11.11
C GLN A 108 7.62 17.48 10.84
N ARG A 109 8.37 16.92 9.89
CA ARG A 109 9.67 17.43 9.44
C ARG A 109 9.55 18.47 8.34
N GLY A 110 8.32 18.84 7.93
CA GLY A 110 8.07 19.72 6.81
C GLY A 110 8.50 19.14 5.46
N LYS A 111 8.68 17.81 5.36
CA LYS A 111 9.12 17.13 4.15
C LYS A 111 7.94 16.58 3.37
N LYS A 112 8.02 16.68 2.03
CA LYS A 112 7.00 16.11 1.15
C LYS A 112 7.11 14.59 1.14
N PHE A 113 6.08 13.92 1.64
CA PHE A 113 6.00 12.46 1.60
C PHE A 113 5.55 11.96 0.22
N ARG A 114 6.44 11.27 -0.49
CA ARG A 114 6.15 10.62 -1.78
C ARG A 114 6.13 9.11 -1.61
N PHE A 115 5.14 8.46 -2.21
CA PHE A 115 4.95 7.02 -2.07
C PHE A 115 4.17 6.42 -3.24
N ILE A 116 4.33 5.12 -3.42
CA ILE A 116 3.63 4.28 -4.40
C ILE A 116 2.95 3.14 -3.63
N THR A 117 1.65 2.91 -3.83
CA THR A 117 0.89 1.84 -3.18
C THR A 117 1.11 0.48 -3.84
N GLU A 118 0.77 -0.63 -3.16
CA GLU A 118 0.72 -1.98 -3.76
C GLU A 118 -0.08 -1.97 -5.07
N ARG A 119 -1.24 -1.30 -5.09
CA ARG A 119 -2.13 -1.28 -6.24
C ARG A 119 -1.50 -0.57 -7.45
N GLU A 120 -0.75 0.50 -7.21
CA GLU A 120 0.03 1.21 -8.21
C GLU A 120 1.22 0.35 -8.69
N LEU A 121 1.95 -0.29 -7.78
CA LEU A 121 3.04 -1.22 -8.10
C LEU A 121 2.55 -2.41 -8.94
N ARG A 122 1.39 -2.96 -8.59
CA ARG A 122 0.75 -4.05 -9.32
C ARG A 122 0.39 -3.63 -10.74
N SER A 123 -0.13 -2.42 -10.94
CA SER A 123 -0.37 -1.87 -12.27
C SER A 123 0.91 -1.76 -13.09
N ARG A 124 1.95 -1.14 -12.52
CA ARG A 124 3.26 -1.01 -13.18
C ARG A 124 3.82 -2.37 -13.56
N TYR A 125 3.68 -3.36 -12.67
CA TYR A 125 4.13 -4.72 -12.96
C TYR A 125 3.35 -5.35 -14.13
N ILE A 126 2.02 -5.23 -14.13
CA ILE A 126 1.16 -5.73 -15.21
C ILE A 126 1.51 -5.07 -16.55
N GLU A 127 1.77 -3.76 -16.54
CA GLU A 127 2.08 -2.99 -17.72
C GLU A 127 3.45 -3.34 -18.30
N ASN A 128 4.46 -3.46 -17.44
CA ASN A 128 5.85 -3.65 -17.87
C ASN A 128 6.23 -5.11 -18.14
N PHE A 129 5.58 -6.07 -17.48
CA PHE A 129 6.03 -7.47 -17.51
C PHE A 129 4.99 -8.48 -18.01
N LEU A 130 3.75 -8.07 -18.28
CA LEU A 130 2.72 -8.98 -18.79
C LEU A 130 2.12 -8.49 -20.10
N THR A 131 2.18 -9.34 -21.11
CA THR A 131 1.46 -9.18 -22.37
C THR A 131 -0.06 -9.26 -22.16
N ARG A 132 -0.84 -8.80 -23.14
CA ARG A 132 -2.31 -8.89 -23.08
C ARG A 132 -2.83 -10.32 -22.93
N ALA A 133 -2.12 -11.31 -23.50
CA ALA A 133 -2.47 -12.73 -23.36
C ALA A 133 -2.21 -13.23 -21.94
N GLU A 134 -1.05 -12.92 -21.37
CA GLU A 134 -0.68 -13.35 -20.02
C GLU A 134 -1.56 -12.75 -18.93
N ARG A 135 -2.09 -11.53 -19.14
CA ARG A 135 -3.06 -10.89 -18.22
C ARG A 135 -4.36 -11.68 -18.10
N LYS A 136 -4.73 -12.47 -19.11
CA LYS A 136 -5.93 -13.33 -19.08
C LYS A 136 -5.73 -14.59 -18.25
N ILE A 137 -4.48 -14.96 -17.95
CA ILE A 137 -4.15 -16.15 -17.15
C ILE A 137 -4.23 -15.76 -15.67
N PRO A 138 -5.23 -16.27 -14.90
CA PRO A 138 -5.46 -15.80 -13.53
C PRO A 138 -4.26 -16.04 -12.59
N GLY A 139 -3.49 -17.11 -12.82
CA GLY A 139 -2.31 -17.44 -12.03
C GLY A 139 -1.21 -16.38 -12.09
N ASN A 140 -0.97 -15.82 -13.28
CA ASN A 140 0.04 -14.78 -13.47
C ASN A 140 -0.27 -13.55 -12.64
N VAL A 141 -1.52 -13.08 -12.70
CA VAL A 141 -2.00 -11.89 -11.98
C VAL A 141 -2.13 -12.11 -10.47
N LYS A 142 -2.41 -13.35 -10.03
CA LYS A 142 -2.46 -13.73 -8.61
C LYS A 142 -1.09 -13.83 -7.96
N SER A 143 -0.03 -14.11 -8.73
CA SER A 143 1.34 -14.24 -8.21
C SER A 143 2.05 -12.91 -8.02
N ILE A 144 1.54 -11.81 -8.58
CA ILE A 144 2.18 -10.49 -8.56
C ILE A 144 2.47 -9.97 -7.14
N PRO A 145 1.57 -10.09 -6.15
CA PRO A 145 1.86 -9.62 -4.79
C PRO A 145 3.10 -10.29 -4.17
N GLU A 146 3.44 -11.51 -4.60
CA GLU A 146 4.67 -12.16 -4.15
C GLU A 146 5.93 -11.57 -4.79
N ARG A 147 5.81 -10.74 -5.83
CA ARG A 147 6.88 -10.17 -6.67
C ARG A 147 7.16 -8.69 -6.43
N ILE A 148 6.21 -7.98 -5.83
CA ILE A 148 6.31 -6.54 -5.53
C ILE A 148 6.39 -6.33 -4.01
N PRO A 149 6.84 -5.14 -3.56
CA PRO A 149 6.67 -4.72 -2.17
C PRO A 149 5.24 -4.32 -1.86
N ASP A 150 4.94 -4.22 -0.56
CA ASP A 150 3.65 -3.78 -0.06
C ASP A 150 3.42 -2.29 -0.34
N PHE A 151 4.47 -1.49 -0.27
CA PHE A 151 4.49 -0.12 -0.78
C PHE A 151 5.94 0.35 -0.96
N VAL A 152 6.10 1.47 -1.65
CA VAL A 152 7.38 2.15 -1.81
C VAL A 152 7.27 3.56 -1.26
N VAL A 153 8.28 4.01 -0.52
CA VAL A 153 8.47 5.41 -0.13
C VAL A 153 9.63 5.98 -0.93
N GLN A 154 9.46 7.18 -1.48
CA GLN A 154 10.46 7.81 -2.33
C GLN A 154 11.09 9.00 -1.59
N ASP A 155 12.38 8.89 -1.29
CA ASP A 155 13.15 9.99 -0.71
C ASP A 155 14.02 10.66 -1.80
N GLU A 156 14.97 11.50 -1.38
CA GLU A 156 15.90 12.18 -2.29
C GLU A 156 17.00 11.25 -2.81
N LEU A 157 17.28 10.16 -2.09
CA LEU A 157 18.33 9.20 -2.41
C LEU A 157 17.81 8.05 -3.28
N GLY A 158 16.50 7.79 -3.29
CA GLY A 158 15.85 6.83 -4.17
C GLY A 158 14.63 6.15 -3.54
N ASP A 159 14.19 5.07 -4.19
CA ASP A 159 13.02 4.31 -3.80
C ASP A 159 13.36 3.32 -2.67
N ILE A 160 12.57 3.34 -1.59
CA ILE A 160 12.65 2.40 -0.48
C ILE A 160 11.45 1.45 -0.54
N ALA A 161 11.72 0.16 -0.75
CA ALA A 161 10.70 -0.88 -0.71
C ALA A 161 10.36 -1.28 0.73
N TYR A 162 9.07 -1.33 1.06
CA TYR A 162 8.59 -1.78 2.36
C TYR A 162 7.87 -3.13 2.25
N GLU A 163 8.18 -4.01 3.19
CA GLU A 163 7.52 -5.30 3.39
C GLU A 163 7.00 -5.39 4.82
N ILE A 164 5.70 -5.61 5.00
CA ILE A 164 5.02 -5.72 6.28
C ILE A 164 4.70 -7.19 6.54
N GLU A 165 5.31 -7.77 7.58
CA GLU A 165 5.12 -9.18 7.91
C GLU A 165 4.24 -9.32 9.15
N LEU A 166 2.96 -9.65 8.93
CA LEU A 166 1.99 -9.92 9.98
C LEU A 166 2.14 -11.31 10.59
N THR A 167 2.37 -12.32 9.75
CA THR A 167 2.44 -13.73 10.12
C THR A 167 3.74 -14.33 9.61
N GLN A 168 4.27 -15.30 10.37
CA GLN A 168 5.50 -15.98 10.00
C GLN A 168 5.27 -16.84 8.75
N LYS A 169 6.06 -16.61 7.69
CA LYS A 169 6.10 -17.48 6.50
C LYS A 169 7.18 -18.55 6.66
N ALA A 170 7.14 -19.58 5.81
CA ALA A 170 8.20 -20.57 5.74
C ALA A 170 9.53 -19.92 5.34
N SER A 171 10.64 -20.35 5.96
CA SER A 171 11.98 -19.78 5.71
C SER A 171 12.36 -19.75 4.22
N LYS A 172 12.01 -20.81 3.46
CA LYS A 172 12.23 -20.87 2.00
C LYS A 172 11.54 -19.73 1.24
N ARG A 173 10.35 -19.28 1.68
CA ARG A 173 9.64 -18.14 1.06
C ARG A 173 10.35 -16.83 1.33
N TYR A 174 10.89 -16.64 2.54
CA TYR A 174 11.70 -15.46 2.86
C TYR A 174 12.97 -15.41 2.02
N ILE A 175 13.74 -16.51 1.97
CA ILE A 175 14.98 -16.59 1.20
C ILE A 175 14.74 -16.20 -0.27
N LYS A 176 13.76 -16.83 -0.92
CA LYS A 176 13.42 -16.54 -2.32
C LYS A 176 13.03 -15.07 -2.55
N LYS A 177 12.26 -14.48 -1.63
CA LYS A 177 11.84 -13.07 -1.73
C LYS A 177 13.03 -12.12 -1.53
N LEU A 178 13.89 -12.43 -0.57
CA LEU A 178 15.11 -11.66 -0.27
C LEU A 178 16.15 -11.74 -1.38
N GLU A 179 16.36 -12.90 -2.01
CA GLU A 179 17.24 -13.04 -3.19
C GLU A 179 16.79 -12.14 -4.34
N ARG A 180 15.47 -12.07 -4.59
CA ARG A 180 14.93 -11.17 -5.60
C ARG A 180 15.12 -9.71 -5.22
N TYR A 181 14.80 -9.33 -3.99
CA TYR A 181 15.01 -7.97 -3.52
C TYR A 181 16.47 -7.55 -3.58
N LYS A 182 17.41 -8.47 -3.30
CA LYS A 182 18.85 -8.23 -3.47
C LYS A 182 19.17 -7.89 -4.92
N GLY A 183 18.66 -8.66 -5.88
CA GLY A 183 18.81 -8.36 -7.31
C GLY A 183 18.23 -6.99 -7.69
N GLN A 184 17.03 -6.67 -7.18
CA GLN A 184 16.38 -5.37 -7.41
C GLN A 184 17.19 -4.21 -6.83
N CYS A 185 17.82 -4.38 -5.67
CA CYS A 185 18.71 -3.37 -5.10
C CYS A 185 19.99 -3.18 -5.92
N ILE A 186 20.62 -4.27 -6.36
CA ILE A 186 21.82 -4.23 -7.21
C ILE A 186 21.54 -3.55 -8.55
N ASN A 187 20.36 -3.79 -9.13
CA ASN A 187 19.94 -3.18 -10.40
C ASN A 187 19.49 -1.72 -10.26
N GLY A 188 19.40 -1.19 -9.03
CA GLY A 188 18.96 0.18 -8.77
C GLY A 188 17.44 0.38 -8.75
N ASP A 189 16.62 -0.68 -8.79
CA ASP A 189 15.17 -0.58 -8.67
C ASP A 189 14.76 -0.02 -7.29
N TYR A 190 15.48 -0.42 -6.25
CA TYR A 190 15.29 0.06 -4.87
C TYR A 190 16.63 0.34 -4.22
N ARG A 191 16.75 1.50 -3.56
CA ARG A 191 17.95 1.83 -2.79
C ARG A 191 18.14 0.91 -1.58
N LEU A 192 17.04 0.57 -0.90
CA LEU A 192 17.03 -0.39 0.21
C LEU A 192 15.64 -0.99 0.41
N VAL A 193 15.60 -2.10 1.15
CA VAL A 193 14.37 -2.77 1.59
C VAL A 193 14.20 -2.65 3.10
N ARG A 194 12.99 -2.31 3.55
CA ARG A 194 12.58 -2.26 4.96
C ARG A 194 11.59 -3.36 5.28
N TYR A 195 12.00 -4.32 6.09
CA TYR A 195 11.11 -5.31 6.68
C TYR A 195 10.58 -4.84 8.02
N ILE A 196 9.25 -4.70 8.12
CA ILE A 196 8.54 -4.30 9.33
C ILE A 196 7.70 -5.47 9.81
N CYS A 197 8.10 -6.10 10.92
CA CYS A 197 7.45 -7.31 11.42
C CYS A 197 6.51 -7.01 12.60
N SER A 198 5.44 -7.79 12.73
CA SER A 198 4.48 -7.64 13.84
C SER A 198 5.07 -8.07 15.20
N THR A 199 6.05 -8.99 15.19
CA THR A 199 6.71 -9.53 16.38
C THR A 199 8.21 -9.72 16.14
N ASP A 200 8.99 -9.71 17.22
CA ASP A 200 10.43 -9.94 17.17
C ASP A 200 10.76 -11.37 16.70
N ARG A 201 9.92 -12.34 17.03
CA ARG A 201 10.05 -13.72 16.52
C ARG A 201 10.06 -13.77 14.99
N ILE A 202 9.13 -13.08 14.34
CA ILE A 202 9.10 -13.02 12.86
C ILE A 202 10.34 -12.29 12.35
N LEU A 203 10.71 -11.19 13.00
CA LEU A 203 11.88 -10.40 12.65
C LEU A 203 13.17 -11.25 12.63
N ASP A 204 13.36 -12.09 13.66
CA ASP A 204 14.54 -12.95 13.76
C ASP A 204 14.56 -14.03 12.68
N VAL A 205 13.41 -14.60 12.33
CA VAL A 205 13.29 -15.53 11.19
C VAL A 205 13.67 -14.85 9.88
N VAL A 206 13.24 -13.60 9.67
CA VAL A 206 13.59 -12.82 8.47
C VAL A 206 15.09 -12.49 8.46
N LYS A 207 15.69 -12.10 9.60
CA LYS A 207 17.14 -11.85 9.70
C LYS A 207 17.96 -13.09 9.36
N VAL A 208 17.57 -14.27 9.88
CA VAL A 208 18.21 -15.55 9.54
C VAL A 208 18.08 -15.84 8.04
N ALA A 209 16.90 -15.61 7.46
CA ALA A 209 16.71 -15.78 6.01
C ALA A 209 17.55 -14.80 5.18
N ALA A 210 17.71 -13.56 5.62
CA ALA A 210 18.54 -12.55 4.96
C ALA A 210 20.03 -12.91 4.99
N SER A 211 20.50 -13.46 6.11
CA SER A 211 21.86 -14.01 6.21
C SER A 211 22.06 -15.17 5.23
N LYS A 212 21.09 -16.09 5.12
CA LYS A 212 21.15 -17.22 4.17
C LYS A 212 21.12 -16.76 2.71
N ALA A 213 20.36 -15.71 2.40
CA ALA A 213 20.32 -15.09 1.07
C ALA A 213 21.55 -14.21 0.76
N SER A 214 22.49 -14.07 1.71
CA SER A 214 23.63 -13.16 1.61
C SER A 214 23.22 -11.74 1.18
N PHE A 215 22.18 -11.21 1.82
CA PHE A 215 21.64 -9.88 1.53
C PHE A 215 22.59 -8.80 2.09
N PRO A 216 23.02 -7.78 1.30
CA PRO A 216 23.90 -6.72 1.79
C PRO A 216 23.27 -5.92 2.94
N LYS A 217 24.01 -5.75 4.05
CA LYS A 217 23.46 -5.20 5.31
C LYS A 217 23.05 -3.73 5.16
N GLU A 218 23.72 -2.98 4.31
CA GLU A 218 23.47 -1.58 4.00
C GLU A 218 22.19 -1.36 3.16
N MET A 219 21.75 -2.39 2.44
CA MET A 219 20.55 -2.37 1.60
C MET A 219 19.32 -2.96 2.31
N LEU A 220 19.44 -3.41 3.56
CA LEU A 220 18.35 -4.05 4.30
C LEU A 220 18.21 -3.48 5.71
N GLN A 221 17.01 -3.02 6.02
CA GLN A 221 16.66 -2.49 7.32
C GLN A 221 15.49 -3.25 7.93
N PHE A 222 15.52 -3.35 9.26
CA PHE A 222 14.57 -4.12 10.05
C PHE A 222 13.87 -3.21 11.05
N GLY A 223 12.58 -3.43 11.26
CA GLY A 223 11.81 -2.71 12.26
C GLY A 223 10.61 -3.52 12.73
N THR A 224 9.92 -3.00 13.75
CA THR A 224 8.65 -3.57 14.21
C THR A 224 7.50 -2.65 13.89
N VAL A 225 6.33 -3.25 13.68
CA VAL A 225 5.06 -2.51 13.48
C VAL A 225 4.83 -1.56 14.66
N LYS A 226 5.09 -2.03 15.90
CA LYS A 226 4.94 -1.21 17.11
C LYS A 226 5.79 0.06 17.04
N ALA A 227 7.07 -0.05 16.67
CA ALA A 227 7.96 1.11 16.56
C ALA A 227 7.46 2.10 15.50
N VAL A 228 7.11 1.62 14.31
CA VAL A 228 6.59 2.49 13.22
C VAL A 228 5.32 3.23 13.67
N LEU A 229 4.37 2.53 14.29
CA LEU A 229 3.11 3.13 14.71
C LEU A 229 3.24 4.06 15.92
N GLN A 230 4.24 3.89 16.79
CA GLN A 230 4.50 4.82 17.90
C GLN A 230 4.87 6.22 17.39
N HIS A 231 5.64 6.31 16.31
CA HIS A 231 5.98 7.60 15.69
C HIS A 231 4.78 8.26 14.97
N GLY A 232 3.75 7.48 14.61
CA GLY A 232 2.54 7.98 13.93
C GLY A 232 1.37 8.36 14.84
N LYS A 233 1.51 8.24 16.17
CA LYS A 233 0.48 8.57 17.16
C LYS A 233 0.78 9.91 17.84
N LYS A 234 0.59 11.03 17.13
CA LYS A 234 0.27 12.35 17.70
C LYS A 234 -0.70 13.10 16.81
#